data_AF-A0A820TMK0-F1
#
_entry.id   AF-A0A820TMK0-F1
#
_cell.length_a   1.000
_cell.length_b   1.000
_cell.length_c   1.000
_cell.angle_alpha   90.00
_cell.angle_beta   90.00
_cell.angle_gamma   90.00
#
_symmetry.space_group_name_H-M   'P 1'
#
loop_
_entity.id
_entity.type
_entity.pdbx_description
1 polymer ?
#
loop_
_entity_poly.entity_id
_entity_poly.type
_entity_poly.pdbx_seq_one_letter_code
_entity_poly.pdbx_strand_id
1 'polypeptide(L)'
;MSNSLHKTIIEQFAEAVSGHQINQLDSFLEVDVQKTTNSKIVYKNIQEAQDYYGKENSTQWKILEFIQDDPNGNTMQTRISHGDKTYKTSYTFSSAGKIHRIDTIIEQ
;
A
#
# COMPACT_ATOMS: atom_id res chain seq x y z
N MET A 1 -16.91 1.71 -6.85
CA MET A 1 -15.78 2.02 -7.76
C MET A 1 -15.30 0.73 -8.39
N SER A 2 -14.85 0.73 -9.66
CA SER A 2 -14.45 -0.50 -10.35
C SER A 2 -13.15 -1.05 -9.79
N ASN A 3 -13.03 -2.38 -9.68
CA ASN A 3 -11.80 -3.08 -9.27
C ASN A 3 -10.58 -2.70 -10.12
N SER A 4 -10.77 -2.25 -11.36
CA SER A 4 -9.69 -1.76 -12.21
C SER A 4 -9.02 -0.49 -11.64
N LEU A 5 -9.78 0.40 -11.02
CA LEU A 5 -9.26 1.66 -10.49
C LEU A 5 -8.37 1.43 -9.27
N HIS A 6 -8.81 0.55 -8.36
CA HIS A 6 -8.04 0.18 -7.18
C HIS A 6 -6.70 -0.48 -7.54
N LYS A 7 -6.65 -1.33 -8.58
CA LYS A 7 -5.41 -1.90 -9.09
C LYS A 7 -4.43 -0.81 -9.55
N THR A 8 -4.91 0.10 -10.38
CA THR A 8 -4.10 1.21 -10.89
C THR A 8 -3.54 2.08 -9.76
N ILE A 9 -4.34 2.37 -8.73
CA ILE A 9 -3.87 3.14 -7.56
C ILE A 9 -2.76 2.39 -6.81
N ILE A 10 -2.89 1.07 -6.62
CA ILE A 10 -1.86 0.28 -5.93
C ILE A 10 -0.57 0.20 -6.75
N GLU A 11 -0.67 0.05 -8.08
CA GLU A 11 0.47 0.06 -9.00
C GLU A 11 1.21 1.40 -8.92
N GLN A 12 0.50 2.52 -9.08
CA GLN A 12 1.08 3.86 -9.02
C GLN A 12 1.66 4.18 -7.64
N PHE A 13 1.01 3.73 -6.57
CA PHE A 13 1.54 3.87 -5.21
C PHE A 13 2.86 3.09 -5.05
N ALA A 14 2.92 1.83 -5.51
CA ALA A 14 4.13 1.02 -5.44
C ALA A 14 5.28 1.62 -6.28
N GLU A 15 4.96 2.20 -7.44
CA GLU A 15 5.91 2.94 -8.27
C GLU A 15 6.42 4.21 -7.58
N ALA A 16 5.53 5.00 -6.98
CA ALA A 16 5.90 6.22 -6.26
C ALA A 16 6.82 5.92 -5.06
N VAL A 17 6.51 4.86 -4.29
CA VAL A 17 7.38 4.40 -3.20
C VAL A 17 8.72 3.92 -3.73
N SER A 18 8.74 3.09 -4.78
CA SER A 18 9.97 2.56 -5.37
C SER A 18 10.87 3.64 -5.99
N GLY A 19 10.26 4.69 -6.54
CA GLY A 19 10.92 5.83 -7.16
C GLY A 19 11.27 6.96 -6.18
N HIS A 20 11.10 6.76 -4.87
CA HIS A 20 11.33 7.77 -3.82
C HIS A 20 10.52 9.06 -4.03
N GLN A 21 9.35 8.97 -4.65
CA GLN A 21 8.46 10.10 -4.94
C GLN A 21 7.54 10.39 -3.74
N ILE A 22 8.14 10.62 -2.57
CA ILE A 22 7.43 10.75 -1.27
C ILE A 22 6.37 11.87 -1.27
N ASN A 23 6.63 12.94 -2.01
CA ASN A 23 5.72 14.07 -2.16
C ASN A 23 4.49 13.75 -3.01
N GLN A 24 4.36 12.56 -3.58
CA GLN A 24 3.18 12.12 -4.34
C GLN A 24 2.27 11.19 -3.53
N LEU A 25 2.67 10.81 -2.30
CA LEU A 25 1.91 9.83 -1.51
C LEU A 25 0.49 10.31 -1.16
N ASP A 26 0.27 11.62 -1.03
CA ASP A 26 -1.04 12.23 -0.79
C ASP A 26 -2.03 12.02 -1.96
N SER A 27 -1.54 11.72 -3.16
CA SER A 27 -2.39 11.38 -4.31
C SER A 27 -3.02 9.99 -4.17
N PHE A 28 -2.42 9.11 -3.36
CA PHE A 28 -2.85 7.72 -3.22
C PHE A 28 -3.40 7.38 -1.82
N LEU A 29 -2.87 8.03 -0.78
CA LEU A 29 -3.18 7.75 0.61
C LEU A 29 -4.09 8.82 1.21
N GLU A 30 -4.97 8.42 2.12
CA GLU A 30 -5.74 9.34 2.95
C GLU A 30 -4.87 10.04 4.01
N VAL A 31 -5.36 11.18 4.52
CA VAL A 31 -4.67 11.94 5.57
C VAL A 31 -4.49 11.11 6.84
N ASP A 32 -5.49 10.28 7.17
CA ASP A 32 -5.54 9.41 8.35
C ASP A 32 -5.13 7.96 8.04
N VAL A 33 -4.40 7.73 6.95
CA VAL A 33 -3.97 6.39 6.54
C VAL A 33 -3.21 5.66 7.64
N GLN A 34 -3.52 4.38 7.84
CA GLN A 34 -2.80 3.53 8.77
C GLN A 34 -2.18 2.32 8.08
N LYS A 35 -0.92 2.03 8.41
CA LYS A 35 -0.25 0.76 8.03
C LYS A 35 0.06 -0.09 9.24
N THR A 36 -0.21 -1.38 9.11
CA THR A 36 0.29 -2.41 10.02
C THR A 36 1.14 -3.44 9.28
N THR A 37 2.14 -4.00 9.97
CA THR A 37 2.92 -5.15 9.51
C THR A 37 2.96 -6.18 10.63
N ASN A 38 2.51 -7.42 10.36
CA ASN A 38 2.36 -8.48 11.37
C ASN A 38 1.64 -7.98 12.63
N SER A 39 0.52 -7.27 12.43
CA SER A 39 -0.32 -6.66 13.49
C SER A 39 0.35 -5.56 14.33
N LYS A 40 1.55 -5.09 13.97
CA LYS A 40 2.19 -3.93 14.60
C LYS A 40 2.00 -2.69 13.75
N ILE A 41 1.63 -1.58 14.37
CA ILE A 41 1.48 -0.29 13.70
C ILE A 41 2.85 0.18 13.20
N VAL A 42 2.91 0.55 11.92
CA VAL A 42 4.10 1.13 11.27
C VAL A 42 3.95 2.65 11.18
N TYR A 43 2.79 3.12 10.75
CA TYR A 43 2.39 4.53 10.74
C TYR A 43 0.87 4.66 10.84
N LYS A 44 0.38 5.83 11.24
CA LYS A 44 -1.05 6.13 11.45
C LYS A 44 -1.54 7.43 10.82
N ASN A 45 -0.76 8.06 9.93
CA ASN A 45 -1.17 9.19 9.12
C ASN A 45 -0.22 9.40 7.93
N ILE A 46 -0.60 10.30 7.02
CA ILE A 46 0.18 10.62 5.82
C ILE A 46 1.60 11.15 6.13
N GLN A 47 1.76 11.95 7.18
CA GLN A 47 3.06 12.53 7.54
C GLN A 47 4.04 11.42 7.99
N GLU A 48 3.57 10.51 8.85
CA GLU A 48 4.36 9.36 9.29
C GLU A 48 4.62 8.38 8.13
N ALA A 49 3.70 8.23 7.18
CA ALA A 49 3.92 7.45 5.97
C ALA A 49 5.04 8.05 5.10
N GLN A 50 5.03 9.37 4.90
CA GLN A 50 6.10 10.07 4.18
C GLN A 50 7.45 9.91 4.88
N ASP A 51 7.49 10.05 6.21
CA ASP A 51 8.72 9.83 6.99
C ASP A 51 9.21 8.37 6.91
N TYR A 52 8.30 7.40 6.88
CA TYR A 52 8.61 5.98 6.78
C TYR A 52 9.23 5.66 5.41
N TYR A 53 8.55 5.99 4.33
CA TYR A 53 9.01 5.71 2.96
C TYR A 53 10.21 6.57 2.57
N GLY A 54 10.35 7.77 3.13
CA GLY A 54 11.54 8.62 2.91
C GLY A 54 12.82 8.07 3.56
N LYS A 55 12.70 7.20 4.58
CA LYS A 55 13.84 6.51 5.22
C LYS A 55 14.13 5.13 4.64
N GLU A 56 13.18 4.56 3.90
CA GLU A 56 13.32 3.24 3.29
C GLU A 56 14.31 3.35 2.12
N ASN A 57 15.40 2.57 2.13
CA ASN A 57 16.35 2.55 1.01
C ASN A 57 15.68 1.93 -0.24
N SER A 58 16.10 2.39 -1.42
CA SER A 58 15.59 2.12 -2.78
C SER A 58 15.59 0.66 -3.25
N THR A 59 15.01 -0.24 -2.47
CA THR A 59 14.61 -1.56 -2.98
C THR A 59 13.26 -1.42 -3.66
N GLN A 60 13.21 -1.79 -4.94
CA GLN A 60 12.02 -1.71 -5.75
C GLN A 60 10.92 -2.63 -5.20
N TRP A 61 9.73 -2.08 -4.99
CA TRP A 61 8.54 -2.87 -4.73
C TRP A 61 8.05 -3.44 -6.06
N LYS A 62 7.77 -4.74 -6.07
CA LYS A 62 7.20 -5.41 -7.24
C LYS A 62 5.94 -6.16 -6.85
N ILE A 63 4.84 -5.80 -7.49
CA ILE A 63 3.57 -6.53 -7.35
C ILE A 63 3.70 -7.84 -8.13
N LEU A 64 3.52 -8.95 -7.44
CA LEU A 64 3.60 -10.29 -8.01
C LEU A 64 2.24 -10.73 -8.54
N GLU A 65 1.18 -10.47 -7.77
CA GLU A 65 -0.20 -10.78 -8.15
C GLU A 65 -1.21 -9.95 -7.36
N PHE A 66 -2.41 -9.82 -7.93
CA PHE A 66 -3.59 -9.32 -7.25
C PHE A 66 -4.48 -10.49 -6.83
N ILE A 67 -4.70 -10.63 -5.53
CA ILE A 67 -5.57 -11.63 -4.93
C ILE A 67 -6.90 -10.93 -4.65
N GLN A 68 -7.94 -11.31 -5.37
CA GLN A 68 -9.24 -10.67 -5.25
C GLN A 68 -10.16 -11.52 -4.37
N ASP A 69 -10.55 -10.99 -3.20
CA ASP A 69 -11.38 -11.73 -2.25
C ASP A 69 -12.30 -10.83 -1.41
N ASP A 70 -12.63 -9.62 -1.88
CA ASP A 70 -13.56 -8.74 -1.18
C ASP A 70 -14.91 -8.63 -1.89
N PRO A 71 -16.00 -9.17 -1.31
CA PRO A 71 -17.35 -9.05 -1.84
C PRO A 71 -17.90 -7.61 -1.76
N ASN A 72 -17.33 -6.74 -0.91
CA ASN A 72 -17.74 -5.33 -0.81
C ASN A 72 -17.02 -4.42 -1.83
N GLY A 73 -15.98 -4.94 -2.48
CA GLY A 73 -15.23 -4.26 -3.55
C GLY A 73 -14.41 -3.06 -3.10
N ASN A 74 -14.20 -2.84 -1.80
CA ASN A 74 -13.42 -1.73 -1.26
C ASN A 74 -12.08 -2.18 -0.69
N THR A 75 -11.78 -3.47 -0.71
CA THR A 75 -10.50 -4.04 -0.27
C THR A 75 -9.86 -4.83 -1.40
N MET A 76 -8.54 -4.72 -1.53
CA MET A 76 -7.77 -5.46 -2.52
C MET A 76 -6.54 -6.08 -1.88
N GLN A 77 -6.36 -7.38 -2.06
CA GLN A 77 -5.15 -8.07 -1.60
C GLN A 77 -4.15 -8.21 -2.75
N THR A 78 -2.88 -8.17 -2.39
CA THR A 78 -1.76 -8.30 -3.32
C THR A 78 -0.65 -9.11 -2.68
N ARG A 79 0.17 -9.76 -3.50
CA ARG A 79 1.51 -10.15 -3.08
C ARG A 79 2.52 -9.17 -3.63
N ILE A 80 3.40 -8.69 -2.78
CA ILE A 80 4.45 -7.74 -3.12
C ILE A 80 5.78 -8.34 -2.70
N SER A 81 6.77 -8.33 -3.58
CA SER A 81 8.17 -8.57 -3.20
C SER A 81 8.86 -7.25 -2.95
N HIS A 82 9.61 -7.17 -1.84
CA HIS A 82 10.47 -6.05 -1.50
C HIS A 82 11.75 -6.58 -0.84
N GLY A 83 12.88 -6.43 -1.52
CA GLY A 83 14.13 -7.14 -1.20
C GLY A 83 13.94 -8.66 -1.29
N ASP A 84 14.49 -9.39 -0.31
CA ASP A 84 14.40 -10.86 -0.24
C ASP A 84 13.09 -11.36 0.41
N LYS A 85 12.13 -10.47 0.65
CA LYS A 85 10.89 -10.78 1.37
C LYS A 85 9.69 -10.66 0.46
N THR A 86 8.75 -11.58 0.63
CA THR A 86 7.41 -11.51 0.04
C THR A 86 6.41 -11.13 1.12
N TYR A 87 5.47 -10.29 0.74
CA TYR A 87 4.47 -9.72 1.63
C TYR A 87 3.09 -9.95 1.05
N LYS A 88 2.19 -10.53 1.84
CA LYS A 88 0.76 -10.46 1.57
C LYS A 88 0.23 -9.14 2.12
N THR A 89 -0.21 -8.25 1.25
CA THR A 89 -0.68 -6.90 1.63
C THR A 89 -2.12 -6.69 1.22
N SER A 90 -2.93 -6.22 2.16
CA SER A 90 -4.32 -5.83 1.97
C SER A 90 -4.42 -4.30 1.97
N TYR A 91 -5.03 -3.74 0.94
CA TYR A 91 -5.30 -2.32 0.77
C TYR A 91 -6.81 -2.08 0.91
N THR A 92 -7.21 -1.29 1.90
CA THR A 92 -8.62 -0.86 2.06
C THR A 92 -8.76 0.57 1.59
N PHE A 93 -9.74 0.80 0.71
CA PHE A 93 -10.01 2.09 0.10
C PHE A 93 -11.16 2.80 0.83
N SER A 94 -11.02 4.11 0.97
CA SER A 94 -12.08 5.00 1.44
C SER A 94 -13.14 5.21 0.36
N SER A 95 -14.24 5.87 0.74
CA SER A 95 -15.27 6.33 -0.20
C SER A 95 -14.76 7.41 -1.17
N ALA A 96 -13.64 8.08 -0.86
CA ALA A 96 -12.97 9.01 -1.76
C ALA A 96 -12.05 8.31 -2.77
N GLY A 97 -11.91 6.98 -2.67
CA GLY A 97 -11.11 6.17 -3.60
C GLY A 97 -9.62 6.17 -3.28
N LYS A 98 -9.20 6.70 -2.12
CA LYS A 98 -7.81 6.64 -1.65
C LYS A 98 -7.61 5.48 -0.68
N ILE A 99 -6.36 5.06 -0.51
CA ILE A 99 -6.00 4.02 0.44
C ILE A 99 -6.09 4.62 1.86
N HIS A 100 -6.97 4.07 2.67
CA HIS A 100 -7.13 4.44 4.08
C HIS A 100 -6.45 3.44 5.03
N ARG A 101 -6.29 2.17 4.61
CA ARG A 101 -5.65 1.15 5.44
C ARG A 101 -4.79 0.20 4.64
N ILE A 102 -3.62 -0.12 5.18
CA ILE A 102 -2.66 -1.08 4.62
C ILE A 102 -2.31 -2.09 5.70
N ASP A 103 -2.70 -3.35 5.51
CA ASP A 103 -2.35 -4.43 6.44
C ASP A 103 -1.43 -5.43 5.73
N THR A 104 -0.22 -5.59 6.24
CA THR A 104 0.83 -6.41 5.63
C THR A 104 1.20 -7.59 6.52
N ILE A 105 1.37 -8.77 5.94
CA ILE A 105 1.93 -9.96 6.60
C ILE A 105 3.15 -10.40 5.79
N ILE A 106 4.25 -10.72 6.47
CA ILE A 106 5.45 -11.26 5.81
C ILE A 106 5.21 -12.75 5.54
N GLU A 107 5.23 -13.15 4.27
CA GLU A 107 5.25 -14.56 3.88
C GLU A 107 6.71 -15.03 3.95
N GLN A 108 6.99 -16.03 4.80
CA GLN A 108 8.34 -16.57 5.04
C GLN A 108 8.89 -17.30 3.83
#